data_AF-A0A3M1EFX4-F1
#
_entry.id   AF-A0A3M1EFX4-F1
#
_cell.length_a   1.000
_cell.length_b   1.000
_cell.length_c   1.000
_cell.angle_alpha   90.00
_cell.angle_beta   90.00
_cell.angle_gamma   90.00
#
_symmetry.space_group_name_H-M   'P 1'
#
loop_
_entity.id
_entity.type
_entity.pdbx_description
1 polymer ?
#
loop_
_entity_poly.entity_id
_entity_poly.type
_entity_poly.pdbx_seq_one_letter_code
_entity_poly.pdbx_strand_id
1 'polypeptide(L)'
;IVQDFLERPLVIENPSTYLEFEESTMTEWDFLGHLVEAADCGILLDVNNVYVSAFNHGFDPEIYIRSIPHDRVVQYHLAGHTHMGTHLLDTHDDHAIEAVWELYRLAYALSGGCATLYEWDAEIPPFEVVHGEVLKAKSLVEGDTLQEEAARPALLPTGEGACHV
;
A
#
# COMPACT_ATOMS: atom_id res chain seq x y z
N ILE A 1 -7.96 -23.67 -13.67
CA ILE A 1 -7.00 -23.88 -14.80
C ILE A 1 -5.58 -23.51 -14.43
N VAL A 2 -5.27 -22.26 -14.06
CA VAL A 2 -3.88 -21.88 -13.71
C VAL A 2 -3.42 -22.52 -12.39
N GLN A 3 -4.22 -22.42 -11.33
CA GLN A 3 -3.92 -23.06 -10.02
C GLN A 3 -3.78 -24.58 -10.15
N ASP A 4 -4.65 -25.23 -10.91
CA ASP A 4 -4.59 -26.68 -11.18
C ASP A 4 -3.31 -27.07 -11.92
N PHE A 5 -2.85 -26.22 -12.85
CA PHE A 5 -1.63 -26.47 -13.61
C PHE A 5 -0.37 -26.23 -12.77
N LEU A 6 -0.37 -25.18 -11.94
CA LEU A 6 0.77 -24.85 -11.07
C LEU A 6 0.81 -25.71 -9.80
N GLU A 7 -0.29 -26.39 -9.47
CA GLU A 7 -0.49 -27.15 -8.22
C GLU A 7 -0.23 -26.30 -6.96
N ARG A 8 -0.53 -25.00 -7.06
CA ARG A 8 -0.28 -24.01 -6.00
C ARG A 8 -1.44 -23.00 -5.90
N PRO A 9 -1.76 -22.56 -4.67
CA PRO A 9 -2.62 -21.39 -4.48
C PRO A 9 -2.01 -20.17 -5.16
N LEU A 10 -2.84 -19.40 -5.84
CA LEU A 10 -2.50 -18.07 -6.34
C LEU A 10 -2.91 -17.01 -5.35
N VAL A 11 -2.26 -15.86 -5.48
CA VAL A 11 -2.51 -14.66 -4.71
C VAL A 11 -2.64 -13.51 -5.70
N ILE A 12 -3.63 -12.66 -5.51
CA ILE A 12 -3.85 -11.45 -6.30
C ILE A 12 -3.56 -10.23 -5.44
N GLU A 13 -2.90 -9.26 -6.04
CA GLU A 13 -2.57 -7.97 -5.44
C GLU A 13 -3.53 -6.88 -5.92
N ASN A 14 -3.87 -5.94 -5.03
CA ASN A 14 -4.56 -4.71 -5.40
C ASN A 14 -3.57 -3.70 -6.00
N PRO A 15 -3.80 -3.21 -7.22
CA PRO A 15 -2.91 -2.23 -7.83
C PRO A 15 -3.17 -0.81 -7.31
N SER A 16 -2.18 0.06 -7.43
CA SER A 16 -2.44 1.50 -7.47
C SER A 16 -3.21 1.89 -8.72
N THR A 17 -4.27 2.68 -8.57
CA THR A 17 -5.11 3.16 -9.67
C THR A 17 -5.08 4.69 -9.81
N TYR A 18 -5.24 5.15 -11.05
CA TYR A 18 -5.09 6.57 -11.43
C TYR A 18 -6.26 7.08 -12.28
N LEU A 19 -7.06 6.17 -12.82
CA LEU A 19 -8.16 6.43 -13.72
C LEU A 19 -9.29 5.48 -13.37
N GLU A 20 -10.51 6.00 -13.34
CA GLU A 20 -11.72 5.21 -13.19
C GLU A 20 -12.54 5.32 -14.48
N PHE A 21 -13.20 4.23 -14.86
CA PHE A 21 -14.12 4.23 -15.98
C PHE A 21 -15.48 4.80 -15.56
N GLU A 22 -16.13 5.59 -16.41
CA GLU A 22 -17.48 6.09 -16.13
C GLU A 22 -18.50 4.96 -15.94
N GLU A 23 -18.24 3.80 -16.54
CA GLU A 23 -19.06 2.60 -16.43
C GLU A 23 -18.76 1.75 -15.19
N SER A 24 -17.82 2.15 -14.31
CA SER A 24 -17.56 1.45 -13.05
C SER A 24 -18.80 1.48 -12.16
N THR A 25 -19.35 0.30 -11.86
CA THR A 25 -20.54 0.15 -11.00
C THR A 25 -20.25 -0.48 -9.64
N MET A 26 -18.98 -0.77 -9.35
CA MET A 26 -18.55 -1.45 -8.13
C MET A 26 -17.29 -0.77 -7.61
N THR A 27 -17.14 -0.76 -6.30
CA THR A 27 -15.89 -0.33 -5.66
C THR A 27 -14.79 -1.37 -5.90
N GLU A 28 -13.54 -0.97 -5.75
CA GLU A 28 -12.41 -1.87 -5.92
C GLU A 28 -12.42 -3.02 -4.90
N TRP A 29 -12.76 -2.75 -3.63
CA TRP A 29 -12.84 -3.78 -2.60
C TRP A 29 -14.01 -4.76 -2.82
N ASP A 30 -15.15 -4.30 -3.36
CA ASP A 30 -16.25 -5.18 -3.76
C ASP A 30 -15.81 -6.07 -4.94
N PHE A 31 -15.13 -5.50 -5.93
CA PHE A 31 -14.60 -6.24 -7.07
C PHE A 31 -13.58 -7.29 -6.64
N LEU A 32 -12.58 -6.89 -5.84
CA LEU A 32 -11.55 -7.78 -5.34
C LEU A 32 -12.14 -8.90 -4.48
N GLY A 33 -13.10 -8.58 -3.60
CA GLY A 33 -13.81 -9.56 -2.79
C GLY A 33 -14.53 -10.61 -3.63
N HIS A 34 -15.29 -10.18 -4.64
CA HIS A 34 -15.94 -11.11 -5.58
C HIS A 34 -14.92 -11.92 -6.39
N LEU A 35 -13.82 -11.31 -6.82
CA LEU A 35 -12.78 -11.96 -7.61
C LEU A 35 -12.14 -13.11 -6.84
N VAL A 36 -11.68 -12.87 -5.61
CA VAL A 36 -10.96 -13.89 -4.84
C VAL A 36 -11.87 -15.02 -4.37
N GLU A 37 -13.14 -14.72 -4.10
CA GLU A 37 -14.14 -15.75 -3.79
C GLU A 37 -14.44 -16.61 -5.02
N ALA A 38 -14.67 -16.00 -6.20
CA ALA A 38 -14.99 -16.73 -7.41
C ALA A 38 -13.81 -17.53 -7.97
N ALA A 39 -12.58 -17.02 -7.81
CA ALA A 39 -11.36 -17.68 -8.28
C ALA A 39 -10.73 -18.62 -7.24
N ASP A 40 -11.23 -18.61 -6.00
CA ASP A 40 -10.66 -19.27 -4.82
C ASP A 40 -9.14 -19.04 -4.70
N CYS A 41 -8.76 -17.77 -4.57
CA CYS A 41 -7.36 -17.35 -4.41
C CYS A 41 -7.19 -16.44 -3.18
N GLY A 42 -5.93 -16.19 -2.80
CA GLY A 42 -5.59 -15.28 -1.70
C GLY A 42 -5.43 -13.83 -2.15
N ILE A 43 -5.31 -12.93 -1.17
CA ILE A 43 -4.99 -11.52 -1.36
C ILE A 43 -3.59 -11.23 -0.82
N LEU A 44 -2.78 -10.56 -1.64
CA LEU A 44 -1.61 -9.80 -1.22
C LEU A 44 -2.11 -8.36 -1.12
N LEU A 45 -2.27 -7.85 0.09
CA LEU A 45 -2.77 -6.50 0.28
C LEU A 45 -1.60 -5.54 0.31
N ASP A 46 -1.40 -4.81 -0.77
CA ASP A 46 -0.51 -3.67 -0.76
C ASP A 46 -1.24 -2.48 -0.13
N VAL A 47 -0.78 -2.10 1.06
CA VAL A 47 -1.37 -1.02 1.86
C VAL A 47 -0.99 0.36 1.29
N ASN A 48 0.19 0.47 0.68
CA ASN A 48 0.62 1.68 0.00
C ASN A 48 -0.31 1.97 -1.19
N ASN A 49 -0.66 0.94 -1.97
CA ASN A 49 -1.57 1.05 -3.10
C ASN A 49 -2.97 1.49 -2.69
N VAL A 50 -3.48 1.00 -1.55
CA VAL A 50 -4.75 1.49 -0.99
C VAL A 50 -4.67 3.00 -0.72
N TYR A 51 -3.58 3.48 -0.12
CA TYR A 51 -3.40 4.89 0.18
C TYR A 51 -3.26 5.75 -1.09
N VAL A 52 -2.46 5.30 -2.06
CA VAL A 52 -2.27 5.98 -3.35
C VAL A 52 -3.59 6.09 -4.10
N SER A 53 -4.31 4.98 -4.27
CA SER A 53 -5.63 4.97 -4.92
C SER A 53 -6.64 5.87 -4.19
N ALA A 54 -6.68 5.81 -2.85
CA ALA A 54 -7.58 6.63 -2.05
C ALA A 54 -7.32 8.13 -2.24
N PHE A 55 -6.05 8.56 -2.24
CA PHE A 55 -5.70 9.95 -2.50
C PHE A 55 -6.12 10.38 -3.92
N ASN A 56 -5.80 9.56 -4.91
CA ASN A 56 -6.02 9.89 -6.32
C ASN A 56 -7.51 9.95 -6.69
N HIS A 57 -8.32 9.09 -6.08
CA HIS A 57 -9.75 8.98 -6.37
C HIS A 57 -10.65 9.69 -5.34
N GLY A 58 -10.09 10.15 -4.22
CA GLY A 58 -10.80 10.91 -3.20
C GLY A 58 -11.75 10.08 -2.32
N PHE A 59 -11.47 8.78 -2.15
CA PHE A 59 -12.20 7.92 -1.21
C PHE A 59 -11.44 7.76 0.12
N ASP A 60 -12.11 7.23 1.14
CA ASP A 60 -11.50 6.97 2.45
C ASP A 60 -10.76 5.61 2.45
N PRO A 61 -9.43 5.58 2.67
CA PRO A 61 -8.67 4.33 2.66
C PRO A 61 -9.04 3.40 3.82
N GLU A 62 -9.53 3.91 4.96
CA GLU A 62 -10.00 3.04 6.05
C GLU A 62 -11.25 2.25 5.63
N ILE A 63 -12.12 2.83 4.81
CA ILE A 63 -13.29 2.12 4.27
C ILE A 63 -12.80 0.94 3.41
N TYR A 64 -11.82 1.16 2.53
CA TYR A 64 -11.20 0.09 1.75
C TYR A 64 -10.68 -1.02 2.68
N ILE A 65 -9.80 -0.67 3.63
CA ILE A 65 -9.19 -1.65 4.54
C ILE A 65 -10.24 -2.43 5.31
N ARG A 66 -11.31 -1.80 5.80
CA ARG A 66 -12.36 -2.49 6.57
C ARG A 66 -13.28 -3.39 5.73
N SER A 67 -13.26 -3.24 4.41
CA SER A 67 -14.24 -3.87 3.52
C SER A 67 -13.69 -5.08 2.77
N ILE A 68 -12.37 -5.26 2.70
CA ILE A 68 -11.76 -6.45 2.07
C ILE A 68 -12.00 -7.72 2.91
N PRO A 69 -12.03 -8.91 2.29
CA PRO A 69 -12.16 -10.18 3.02
C PRO A 69 -10.84 -10.54 3.71
N HIS A 70 -10.66 -10.09 4.95
CA HIS A 70 -9.41 -10.28 5.70
C HIS A 70 -8.99 -11.73 5.92
N ASP A 71 -9.93 -12.68 5.90
CA ASP A 71 -9.67 -14.11 5.96
C ASP A 71 -8.96 -14.65 4.70
N ARG A 72 -9.01 -13.89 3.60
CA ARG A 72 -8.30 -14.19 2.34
C ARG A 72 -6.94 -13.50 2.24
N VAL A 73 -6.61 -12.57 3.13
CA VAL A 73 -5.32 -11.85 3.11
C VAL A 73 -4.21 -12.75 3.64
N VAL A 74 -3.23 -13.06 2.80
CA VAL A 74 -2.11 -13.97 3.13
C VAL A 74 -0.77 -13.25 3.25
N GLN A 75 -0.66 -12.05 2.68
CA GLN A 75 0.54 -11.22 2.75
C GLN A 75 0.16 -9.73 2.70
N TYR A 76 0.90 -8.90 3.44
CA TYR A 76 0.89 -7.45 3.32
C TYR A 76 2.13 -6.95 2.59
N HIS A 77 1.97 -5.96 1.73
CA HIS A 77 3.05 -5.15 1.19
C HIS A 77 2.98 -3.73 1.75
N LEU A 78 4.16 -3.19 2.02
CA LEU A 78 4.39 -1.84 2.53
C LEU A 78 5.48 -1.20 1.69
N ALA A 79 5.27 0.05 1.31
CA ALA A 79 6.23 0.80 0.53
C ALA A 79 5.99 2.30 0.70
N GLY A 80 6.92 3.11 0.19
CA GLY A 80 6.73 4.54 -0.02
C GLY A 80 6.22 4.87 -1.43
N HIS A 81 5.76 6.11 -1.59
CA HIS A 81 5.26 6.65 -2.86
C HIS A 81 5.76 8.08 -3.07
N THR A 82 5.69 8.55 -4.31
CA THR A 82 6.07 9.92 -4.67
C THR A 82 4.85 10.82 -4.80
N HIS A 83 4.85 11.97 -4.14
CA HIS A 83 3.81 12.98 -4.33
C HIS A 83 4.13 13.90 -5.51
N MET A 84 3.31 13.83 -6.56
CA MET A 84 3.44 14.63 -7.80
C MET A 84 2.68 15.96 -7.74
N GLY A 85 2.36 16.45 -6.53
CA GLY A 85 1.54 17.64 -6.27
C GLY A 85 0.04 17.47 -6.51
N THR A 86 -0.37 16.84 -7.61
CA THR A 86 -1.80 16.62 -7.96
C THR A 86 -2.28 15.20 -7.71
N HIS A 87 -1.37 14.24 -7.72
CA HIS A 87 -1.62 12.82 -7.49
C HIS A 87 -0.42 12.22 -6.75
N LEU A 88 -0.60 11.02 -6.22
CA LEU A 88 0.47 10.17 -5.73
C LEU A 88 0.81 9.17 -6.83
N LEU A 89 2.11 8.95 -7.04
CA LEU A 89 2.65 7.93 -7.92
C LEU A 89 3.26 6.83 -7.09
N ASP A 90 2.88 5.62 -7.42
CA ASP A 90 3.32 4.40 -6.77
C ASP A 90 4.74 3.99 -7.20
N THR A 91 5.74 4.59 -6.56
CA THR A 91 7.15 4.48 -6.98
C THR A 91 7.95 3.43 -6.21
N HIS A 92 7.50 3.05 -5.01
CA HIS A 92 8.17 2.06 -4.15
C HIS A 92 9.67 2.34 -3.95
N ASP A 93 10.05 3.61 -3.80
CA ASP A 93 11.46 4.03 -3.78
C ASP A 93 11.82 4.93 -2.58
N ASP A 94 10.93 5.06 -1.59
CA ASP A 94 11.18 5.78 -0.34
C ASP A 94 10.47 5.10 0.85
N HIS A 95 10.54 5.75 2.01
CA HIS A 95 9.95 5.28 3.27
C HIS A 95 8.41 5.42 3.22
N ALA A 96 7.72 4.46 3.82
CA ALA A 96 6.29 4.52 4.01
C ALA A 96 5.96 5.62 5.01
N ILE A 97 5.01 6.48 4.66
CA ILE A 97 4.56 7.55 5.54
C ILE A 97 3.69 7.00 6.68
N GLU A 98 3.53 7.79 7.74
CA GLU A 98 2.75 7.41 8.93
C GLU A 98 1.33 6.92 8.61
N ALA A 99 0.66 7.55 7.64
CA ALA A 99 -0.70 7.15 7.26
C ALA A 99 -0.76 5.71 6.69
N VAL A 100 0.28 5.27 5.96
CA VAL A 100 0.38 3.89 5.47
C VAL A 100 0.60 2.93 6.63
N TRP A 101 1.44 3.30 7.61
CA TRP A 101 1.64 2.51 8.82
C TRP A 101 0.36 2.33 9.66
N GLU A 102 -0.45 3.38 9.78
CA GLU A 102 -1.74 3.30 10.49
C GLU A 102 -2.76 2.42 9.77
N LEU A 103 -2.84 2.49 8.44
CA LEU A 103 -3.67 1.57 7.64
C LEU A 103 -3.20 0.13 7.77
N TYR A 104 -1.89 -0.10 7.78
CA TYR A 104 -1.31 -1.42 8.00
C TYR A 104 -1.65 -1.96 9.38
N ARG A 105 -1.53 -1.14 10.43
CA ARG A 105 -1.92 -1.51 11.80
C ARG A 105 -3.38 -1.95 11.87
N LEU A 106 -4.27 -1.20 11.19
CA LEU A 106 -5.68 -1.54 11.10
C LEU A 106 -5.89 -2.87 10.38
N ALA A 107 -5.31 -3.04 9.19
CA ALA A 107 -5.45 -4.25 8.38
C ALA A 107 -4.95 -5.49 9.13
N TYR A 108 -3.77 -5.40 9.75
CA TYR A 108 -3.16 -6.47 10.52
C TYR A 108 -4.04 -6.90 11.70
N ALA A 109 -4.63 -5.94 12.42
CA ALA A 109 -5.54 -6.22 13.53
C ALA A 109 -6.83 -6.93 13.07
N LEU A 110 -7.32 -6.61 11.86
CA LEU A 110 -8.53 -7.20 11.29
C LEU A 110 -8.32 -8.62 10.74
N SER A 111 -7.13 -8.94 10.21
CA SER A 111 -6.80 -10.29 9.73
C SER A 111 -6.29 -11.26 10.80
N GLY A 112 -5.94 -10.75 11.98
CA GLY A 112 -5.22 -11.55 12.99
C GLY A 112 -3.74 -11.78 12.65
N GLY A 113 -3.22 -11.05 11.66
CA GLY A 113 -1.82 -11.07 11.24
C GLY A 113 -1.49 -12.08 10.15
N CYS A 114 -0.59 -11.69 9.24
CA CYS A 114 -0.01 -12.57 8.22
C CYS A 114 1.42 -12.12 7.86
N ALA A 115 2.03 -12.75 6.85
CA ALA A 115 3.35 -12.34 6.38
C ALA A 115 3.32 -10.87 5.93
N THR A 116 4.41 -10.14 6.16
CA THR A 116 4.56 -8.75 5.73
C THR A 116 5.89 -8.61 5.00
N LEU A 117 5.86 -7.95 3.86
CA LEU A 117 7.02 -7.61 3.05
C LEU A 117 7.06 -6.09 2.93
N TYR A 118 8.27 -5.54 3.04
CA TYR A 118 8.52 -4.14 2.73
C TYR A 118 9.18 -4.08 1.35
N GLU A 119 8.52 -3.47 0.38
CA GLU A 119 8.94 -3.40 -1.02
C GLU A 119 9.79 -2.15 -1.28
N TRP A 120 10.80 -2.31 -2.15
CA TRP A 120 11.67 -1.23 -2.57
C TRP A 120 12.24 -1.51 -3.98
N ASP A 121 11.74 -0.81 -4.99
CA ASP A 121 11.91 -1.15 -6.41
C ASP A 121 13.01 -0.35 -7.12
N ALA A 122 13.20 0.90 -6.73
CA ALA A 122 14.17 1.81 -7.33
C ALA A 122 15.00 2.55 -6.28
N GLU A 123 16.13 3.11 -6.70
CA GLU A 123 17.05 3.87 -5.83
C GLU A 123 17.36 3.15 -4.50
N ILE A 124 17.56 1.82 -4.60
CA ILE A 124 17.64 0.91 -3.45
C ILE A 124 18.70 1.41 -2.44
N PRO A 125 18.31 1.73 -1.19
CA PRO A 125 19.20 2.27 -0.20
C PRO A 125 20.09 1.16 0.40
N PRO A 126 21.04 1.51 1.27
CA PRO A 126 21.78 0.52 2.04
C PRO A 126 20.83 -0.42 2.79
N PHE A 127 21.21 -1.71 2.89
CA PHE A 127 20.40 -2.75 3.53
C PHE A 127 19.84 -2.36 4.91
N GLU A 128 20.62 -1.67 5.74
CA GLU A 128 20.19 -1.27 7.09
C GLU A 128 18.97 -0.34 7.09
N VAL A 129 18.75 0.42 6.01
CA VAL A 129 17.57 1.27 5.85
C VAL A 129 16.33 0.42 5.62
N VAL A 130 16.35 -0.45 4.59
CA VAL A 130 15.22 -1.35 4.28
C VAL A 130 14.94 -2.30 5.44
N HIS A 131 15.99 -2.82 6.06
CA HIS A 131 15.87 -3.69 7.23
C HIS A 131 15.27 -2.94 8.43
N GLY A 132 15.60 -1.65 8.61
CA GLY A 132 14.97 -0.78 9.61
C GLY A 132 13.45 -0.69 9.44
N GLU A 133 12.97 -0.50 8.21
CA GLU A 133 11.53 -0.46 7.91
C GLU A 133 10.85 -1.81 8.16
N VAL A 134 11.50 -2.93 7.84
CA VAL A 134 11.01 -4.27 8.18
C VAL A 134 10.92 -4.46 9.70
N LEU A 135 11.90 -3.96 10.46
CA LEU A 135 11.86 -4.01 11.92
C LEU A 135 10.75 -3.12 12.49
N LYS A 136 10.48 -1.97 11.88
CA LYS A 136 9.34 -1.10 12.24
C LYS A 136 8.01 -1.84 12.07
N ALA A 137 7.80 -2.53 10.94
CA ALA A 137 6.62 -3.35 10.72
C ALA A 137 6.45 -4.43 11.78
N LYS A 138 7.55 -5.08 12.18
CA LYS A 138 7.56 -6.10 13.24
C LYS A 138 7.19 -5.50 14.61
N SER A 139 7.83 -4.41 15.01
CA SER A 139 7.56 -3.74 16.30
C SER A 139 6.10 -3.31 16.41
N LEU A 140 5.54 -2.74 15.33
CA LEU A 140 4.15 -2.28 15.31
C LEU A 140 3.15 -3.41 15.59
N VAL A 141 3.39 -4.61 15.06
CA VAL A 141 2.48 -5.76 15.26
C VAL A 141 2.71 -6.49 16.59
N GLU A 142 3.90 -6.35 17.18
CA GLU A 142 4.22 -6.83 18.52
C GLU A 142 3.67 -5.91 19.64
N GLY A 143 3.13 -4.74 19.27
CA GLY A 143 2.44 -3.81 20.17
C GLY A 143 3.29 -2.63 20.64
N ASP A 144 4.46 -2.40 20.03
CA ASP A 144 5.27 -1.22 20.29
C ASP A 144 4.69 0.01 19.58
N THR A 145 4.71 1.17 20.23
CA THR A 145 4.26 2.43 19.62
C THR A 145 5.29 2.90 18.59
N LEU A 146 4.83 3.39 17.44
CA LEU A 146 5.70 4.02 16.43
C LEU A 146 6.47 5.18 17.08
N GLN A 147 7.80 5.17 16.93
CA GLN A 147 8.63 6.30 17.33
C GLN A 147 8.50 7.37 16.24
N GLU A 148 8.12 8.60 16.62
CA GLU A 148 8.10 9.74 15.70
C GLU A 148 9.50 9.93 15.10
N GLU A 149 9.64 9.71 13.79
CA GLU A 149 10.82 10.20 13.08
C GLU A 149 10.75 11.72 12.99
N ALA A 150 11.87 12.39 13.31
CA ALA A 150 11.98 13.83 13.22
C ALA A 150 11.60 14.28 11.79
N ALA A 151 10.59 15.16 11.69
CA ALA A 151 10.07 15.66 10.43
C ALA A 151 11.18 15.99 9.43
N ARG A 152 11.21 15.27 8.30
CA ARG A 152 12.11 15.60 7.19
C ARG A 152 11.75 17.01 6.69
N PRO A 153 12.72 17.91 6.51
CA PRO A 153 12.44 19.22 5.94
C PRO A 153 11.88 19.02 4.53
N ALA A 154 10.73 19.62 4.25
CA ALA A 154 10.17 19.67 2.91
C ALA A 154 11.24 20.19 1.94
N LEU A 155 11.51 19.43 0.87
CA LEU A 155 12.27 19.93 -0.26
C LEU A 155 11.50 21.11 -0.87
N LEU A 156 11.88 22.32 -0.48
CA LEU A 156 11.42 23.54 -1.12
C LEU A 156 11.79 23.45 -2.59
N PRO A 157 10.86 23.70 -3.54
CA PRO A 157 11.24 23.84 -4.93
C PRO A 157 12.21 25.00 -5.03
N THR A 158 13.40 24.74 -5.59
CA THR A 158 14.38 25.76 -5.96
C THR A 158 13.82 26.60 -7.12
N GLY A 159 12.94 27.53 -6.77
CA GLY A 159 12.38 28.52 -7.69
C GLY A 159 13.29 29.73 -7.81
N GLU A 160 14.29 29.67 -8.70
CA GLU A 160 14.86 30.86 -9.33
C GLU A 160 14.81 30.67 -10.85
N GLY A 161 13.91 31.40 -11.52
CA GLY A 161 13.72 31.26 -12.96
C GLY A 161 12.66 32.19 -13.57
N ALA A 162 12.71 33.48 -13.22
CA ALA A 162 12.25 34.64 -13.99
C ALA A 162 10.95 34.54 -14.83
N CYS A 163 9.90 35.19 -14.32
CA CYS A 163 8.87 35.78 -15.16
C CYS A 163 9.42 37.06 -15.80
N HIS A 164 9.54 37.10 -17.13
CA HIS A 164 9.65 38.32 -17.90
C HIS A 164 8.69 38.27 -19.09
N VAL A 165 7.66 39.13 -18.98
CA VAL A 165 6.70 39.67 -19.97
C VAL A 165 5.79 38.67 -20.69
#